data_AF-X0VUA7-F1
#
_entry.id   AF-X0VUA7-F1
#
_cell.length_a   1.000
_cell.length_b   1.000
_cell.length_c   1.000
_cell.angle_alpha   90.00
_cell.angle_beta   90.00
_cell.angle_gamma   90.00
#
_symmetry.space_group_name_H-M   'P 1'
#
loop_
_entity.id
_entity.type
_entity.pdbx_description
1 polymer ?
#
loop_
_entity_poly.entity_id
_entity_poly.type
_entity_poly.pdbx_seq_one_letter_code
_entity_poly.pdbx_strand_id
1 'polypeptide(L)'
;LLPRNRLPCDKSLADFQLPDAQSLASLEELIRFAAENQILHIVYSVAKIVAPRYKPIPEAIQKLKEVYEYMAKPDRLVFRGGAWRLPPDVAQKHIVKPFLEICENYDMKACFCKQNLLSTP
;
A
#
# COMPACT_ATOMS: atom_id res chain seq x y z
N LEU A 1 2.39 2.63 -0.87
CA LEU A 1 1.01 2.48 -0.37
C LEU A 1 1.01 1.49 0.78
N LEU A 2 0.42 1.90 1.90
CA LEU A 2 0.20 1.07 3.11
C LEU A 2 -1.30 0.73 3.21
N PRO A 3 -1.67 -0.29 4.01
CA PRO A 3 -3.05 -0.43 4.47
C PRO A 3 -3.54 0.87 5.14
N ARG A 4 -4.83 1.17 4.98
CA ARG A 4 -5.49 2.33 5.59
C ARG A 4 -6.73 1.87 6.35
N ASN A 5 -7.21 2.72 7.26
CA ASN A 5 -8.48 2.49 7.92
C ASN A 5 -9.64 2.72 6.95
N ARG A 6 -10.71 1.93 6.99
CA ARG A 6 -10.86 0.67 7.75
C ARG A 6 -10.16 -0.49 7.04
N LEU A 7 -9.54 -1.37 7.83
CA LEU A 7 -9.05 -2.67 7.35
C LEU A 7 -10.24 -3.57 6.95
N PRO A 8 -10.02 -4.63 6.16
CA PRO A 8 -11.03 -5.65 5.90
C PRO A 8 -11.67 -6.13 7.21
N CYS A 9 -13.01 -6.26 7.23
CA CYS A 9 -13.79 -6.68 8.41
C CYS A 9 -13.74 -5.72 9.61
N ASP A 10 -13.75 -4.40 9.34
CA ASP A 10 -14.00 -3.31 10.30
C ASP A 10 -12.94 -3.07 11.39
N LYS A 11 -11.77 -3.70 11.32
CA LYS A 11 -10.62 -3.32 12.16
C LYS A 11 -9.93 -2.04 11.68
N SER A 12 -9.11 -1.47 12.54
CA SER A 12 -8.24 -0.33 12.30
C SER A 12 -6.78 -0.68 12.56
N LEU A 13 -5.86 0.19 12.15
CA LEU A 13 -4.44 0.08 12.49
C LEU A 13 -4.20 0.22 14.01
N ALA A 14 -5.03 1.01 14.70
CA ALA A 14 -4.97 1.18 16.14
C ALA A 14 -5.22 -0.14 16.91
N ASP A 15 -6.05 -1.05 16.38
CA ASP A 15 -6.25 -2.39 16.96
C ASP A 15 -4.97 -3.25 16.97
N PHE A 16 -3.96 -2.85 16.19
CA PHE A 16 -2.64 -3.47 16.13
C PHE A 16 -1.56 -2.59 16.76
N GLN A 17 -1.95 -1.55 17.52
CA GLN A 17 -1.04 -0.59 18.16
C GLN A 17 -0.17 0.18 17.16
N LEU A 18 -0.69 0.41 15.95
CA LEU A 18 -0.06 1.24 14.94
C LEU A 18 -0.80 2.58 14.82
N PRO A 19 -0.08 3.67 14.53
CA PRO A 19 -0.73 4.92 14.17
C PRO A 19 -1.46 4.76 12.84
N ASP A 20 -2.44 5.64 12.62
CA ASP A 20 -3.12 5.73 11.35
C ASP A 20 -2.13 6.07 10.23
N ALA A 21 -2.26 5.35 9.12
CA ALA A 21 -1.63 5.76 7.87
C ALA A 21 -2.35 7.00 7.31
N GLN A 22 -1.71 7.70 6.37
CA GLN A 22 -2.32 8.79 5.62
C GLN A 22 -3.74 8.42 5.16
N SER A 23 -4.74 9.23 5.50
CA SER A 23 -6.14 9.01 5.15
C SER A 23 -6.37 9.04 3.62
N LEU A 24 -7.54 8.55 3.16
CA LEU A 24 -7.91 8.69 1.75
C LEU A 24 -8.13 10.16 1.36
N ALA A 25 -8.73 10.97 2.23
CA ALA A 25 -8.91 12.41 1.98
C ALA A 25 -7.56 13.13 1.83
N SER A 26 -6.59 12.85 2.70
CA SER A 26 -5.24 13.43 2.58
C SER A 26 -4.48 12.93 1.34
N LEU A 27 -4.79 11.71 0.87
CA LEU A 27 -4.22 11.18 -0.37
C LEU A 27 -4.86 11.86 -1.60
N GLU A 28 -6.17 12.11 -1.54
CA GLU A 28 -6.92 12.86 -2.54
C GLU A 28 -6.43 14.29 -2.68
N GLU A 29 -6.18 14.99 -1.58
CA GLU A 29 -5.57 16.32 -1.60
C GLU A 29 -4.19 16.31 -2.30
N LEU A 30 -3.38 15.28 -2.06
CA LEU A 30 -2.08 15.13 -2.71
C LEU A 30 -2.21 14.86 -4.22
N ILE A 31 -3.19 14.05 -4.62
CA ILE A 31 -3.47 13.73 -6.02
C ILE A 31 -4.01 14.96 -6.75
N ARG A 32 -4.95 15.68 -6.13
CA ARG A 32 -5.47 16.95 -6.63
C ARG A 32 -4.34 17.96 -6.83
N PHE A 33 -3.46 18.11 -5.84
CA PHE A 33 -2.29 18.98 -5.95
C PHE A 33 -1.39 18.56 -7.13
N ALA A 34 -1.17 17.27 -7.34
CA ALA A 34 -0.39 16.79 -8.48
C ALA A 34 -1.05 17.12 -9.83
N ALA A 35 -2.39 17.00 -9.92
CA ALA A 35 -3.16 17.36 -11.10
C ALA A 35 -3.10 18.87 -11.40
N GLU A 36 -3.29 19.71 -10.38
CA GLU A 36 -3.18 21.18 -10.48
C GLU A 36 -1.79 21.62 -10.97
N ASN A 37 -0.74 20.87 -10.63
CA ASN A 37 0.63 21.11 -11.06
C ASN A 37 1.03 20.35 -12.34
N GLN A 38 0.06 19.75 -13.05
CA GLN A 38 0.27 19.07 -14.34
C GLN A 38 1.34 17.97 -14.28
N ILE A 39 1.41 17.24 -13.17
CA ILE A 39 2.33 16.10 -13.05
C ILE A 39 1.91 15.02 -14.07
N LEU A 40 2.88 14.52 -14.85
CA LEU A 40 2.60 13.59 -15.95
C LEU A 40 2.02 12.25 -15.48
N HIS A 41 2.52 11.72 -14.37
CA HIS A 41 2.04 10.47 -13.78
C HIS A 41 2.51 10.31 -12.34
N ILE A 42 1.78 9.52 -11.57
CA ILE A 42 2.14 9.11 -10.20
C ILE A 42 2.67 7.68 -10.26
N VAL A 43 3.87 7.47 -9.74
CA VAL A 43 4.45 6.12 -9.60
C VAL A 43 4.08 5.56 -8.23
N TYR A 44 3.47 4.38 -8.19
CA TYR A 44 3.04 3.76 -6.92
C TYR A 44 3.60 2.35 -6.73
N SER A 45 3.67 1.93 -5.47
CA SER A 45 3.96 0.55 -5.09
C SER A 45 3.25 0.20 -3.79
N VAL A 46 2.85 -1.07 -3.64
CA VAL A 46 2.39 -1.60 -2.35
C VAL A 46 3.62 -1.87 -1.49
N ALA A 47 3.59 -1.40 -0.24
CA ALA A 47 4.67 -1.65 0.69
C ALA A 47 4.83 -3.17 0.93
N LYS A 48 6.07 -3.57 1.16
CA LYS A 48 6.44 -4.96 1.48
C LYS A 48 7.23 -4.94 2.78
N ILE A 49 7.14 -6.02 3.53
CA ILE A 49 7.86 -6.16 4.80
C ILE A 49 9.14 -6.93 4.52
N VAL A 50 10.28 -6.26 4.58
CA VAL A 50 11.58 -6.90 4.34
C VAL A 50 11.96 -7.75 5.54
N ALA A 51 12.33 -9.01 5.29
CA ALA A 51 12.89 -9.87 6.31
C ALA A 51 14.35 -9.49 6.56
N PRO A 52 14.72 -9.04 7.77
CA PRO A 52 16.10 -8.74 8.08
C PRO A 52 16.94 -10.03 8.10
N ARG A 53 18.18 -9.95 7.61
CA ARG A 53 19.09 -11.13 7.55
C ARG A 53 19.85 -11.38 8.86
N TYR A 54 20.22 -10.31 9.56
CA TYR A 54 21.14 -10.38 10.70
C TYR A 54 20.66 -9.61 11.93
N LYS A 55 19.46 -9.01 11.87
CA LYS A 55 18.91 -8.18 12.95
C LYS A 55 17.48 -8.65 13.25
N PRO A 56 17.01 -8.49 14.49
CA PRO A 56 15.59 -8.67 14.78
C PRO A 56 14.76 -7.64 14.01
N ILE A 57 13.51 -8.00 13.70
CA ILE A 57 12.56 -7.07 13.09
C ILE A 57 12.14 -6.03 14.15
N PRO A 58 12.11 -4.72 13.84
CA PRO A 58 11.62 -3.72 14.78
C PRO A 58 10.16 -3.99 15.15
N GLU A 59 9.77 -3.71 16.39
CA GLU A 59 8.43 -3.99 16.91
C GLU A 59 7.32 -3.41 16.02
N ALA A 60 7.44 -2.15 15.60
CA ALA A 60 6.46 -1.53 14.71
C ALA A 60 6.31 -2.28 13.36
N ILE A 61 7.40 -2.85 12.84
CA ILE A 61 7.37 -3.66 11.61
C ILE A 61 6.75 -5.03 11.88
N GLN A 62 6.95 -5.60 13.06
CA GLN A 62 6.26 -6.81 13.50
C GLN A 62 4.75 -6.59 13.59
N LYS A 63 4.30 -5.47 14.18
CA LYS A 63 2.88 -5.08 14.20
C LYS A 63 2.31 -4.88 12.80
N LEU A 64 3.07 -4.26 11.90
CA LEU A 64 2.64 -4.14 10.50
C LEU A 64 2.53 -5.50 9.81
N LYS A 65 3.40 -6.45 10.17
CA LYS A 65 3.31 -7.84 9.70
C LYS A 65 2.05 -8.53 10.21
N GLU A 66 1.68 -8.32 11.48
CA GLU A 66 0.42 -8.82 12.05
C GLU A 66 -0.81 -8.27 11.29
N VAL A 67 -0.81 -6.98 10.93
CA VAL A 67 -1.86 -6.39 10.07
C VAL A 67 -1.92 -7.09 8.72
N TYR A 68 -0.76 -7.31 8.09
CA TYR A 68 -0.71 -7.98 6.79
C TYR A 68 -1.24 -9.42 6.90
N GLU A 69 -0.82 -10.16 7.93
CA GLU A 69 -1.29 -11.52 8.19
C GLU A 69 -2.79 -11.57 8.45
N TYR A 70 -3.33 -10.57 9.16
CA TYR A 70 -4.77 -10.45 9.36
C TYR A 70 -5.52 -10.22 8.04
N MET A 71 -5.06 -9.26 7.22
CA MET A 71 -5.65 -8.95 5.93
C MET A 71 -5.57 -10.11 4.92
N ALA A 72 -4.53 -10.94 5.02
CA ALA A 72 -4.32 -12.06 4.12
C ALA A 72 -5.25 -13.26 4.38
N LYS A 73 -5.91 -13.33 5.55
CA LYS A 73 -6.75 -14.49 5.90
C LYS A 73 -7.90 -14.68 4.90
N PRO A 74 -8.27 -15.95 4.56
CA PRO A 74 -7.73 -17.20 5.11
C PRO A 74 -6.38 -17.63 4.52
N ASP A 75 -5.89 -16.94 3.50
CA ASP A 75 -4.59 -17.20 2.89
C ASP A 75 -3.43 -16.75 3.79
N ARG A 76 -2.22 -16.83 3.26
CA ARG A 76 -0.97 -16.45 3.94
C ARG A 76 -0.25 -15.36 3.15
N LEU A 77 0.69 -14.69 3.82
CA LEU A 77 1.59 -13.77 3.15
C LEU A 77 2.47 -14.48 2.12
N VAL A 78 2.66 -13.81 0.99
CA VAL A 78 3.55 -14.27 -0.08
C VAL A 78 4.97 -13.84 0.26
N PHE A 79 5.86 -14.80 0.52
CA PHE A 79 7.28 -14.52 0.73
C PHE A 79 8.05 -14.64 -0.60
N ARG A 80 8.63 -13.54 -1.07
CA ARG A 80 9.44 -13.52 -2.31
C ARG A 80 10.55 -12.49 -2.23
N GLY A 81 11.76 -12.90 -2.60
CA GLY A 81 12.94 -12.02 -2.66
C GLY A 81 13.25 -11.35 -1.31
N GLY A 82 13.21 -12.12 -0.22
CA GLY A 82 13.55 -11.64 1.13
C GLY A 82 12.53 -10.70 1.75
N ALA A 83 11.26 -10.73 1.32
CA ALA A 83 10.22 -9.89 1.87
C ALA A 83 8.85 -10.58 1.83
N TRP A 84 8.01 -10.30 2.82
CA TRP A 84 6.60 -10.66 2.85
C TRP A 84 5.75 -9.61 2.13
N ARG A 85 4.73 -10.07 1.41
CA ARG A 85 3.73 -9.27 0.70
C ARG A 85 2.34 -9.81 0.98
N LEU A 86 1.34 -8.95 0.88
CA LEU A 86 -0.04 -9.39 0.78
C LEU A 86 -0.25 -10.23 -0.48
N PRO A 87 -1.22 -11.16 -0.47
CA PRO A 87 -1.74 -11.75 -1.69
C PRO A 87 -2.11 -10.64 -2.70
N PRO A 88 -1.81 -10.81 -4.00
CA PRO A 88 -2.04 -9.77 -5.00
C PRO A 88 -3.47 -9.25 -5.01
N ASP A 89 -4.47 -10.13 -4.91
CA ASP A 89 -5.88 -9.74 -4.95
C ASP A 89 -6.32 -8.95 -3.71
N VAL A 90 -5.80 -9.32 -2.54
CA VAL A 90 -6.03 -8.59 -1.28
C VAL A 90 -5.42 -7.18 -1.37
N ALA A 91 -4.18 -7.08 -1.83
CA ALA A 91 -3.50 -5.80 -2.02
C ALA A 91 -4.24 -4.94 -3.07
N GLN A 92 -4.67 -5.55 -4.17
CA GLN A 92 -5.39 -4.87 -5.24
C GLN A 92 -6.69 -4.29 -4.73
N LYS A 93 -7.51 -5.11 -4.05
CA LYS A 93 -8.83 -4.72 -3.58
C LYS A 93 -8.78 -3.65 -2.49
N HIS A 94 -7.89 -3.79 -1.51
CA HIS A 94 -7.95 -3.00 -0.27
C HIS A 94 -6.94 -1.87 -0.18
N ILE A 95 -5.90 -1.87 -1.03
CA ILE A 95 -4.84 -0.86 -0.98
C ILE A 95 -4.73 -0.11 -2.29
N VAL A 96 -4.68 -0.83 -3.41
CA VAL A 96 -4.40 -0.24 -4.73
C VAL A 96 -5.65 0.40 -5.32
N LYS A 97 -6.76 -0.35 -5.39
CA LYS A 97 -8.00 0.10 -6.03
C LYS A 97 -8.51 1.45 -5.48
N PRO A 98 -8.62 1.66 -4.15
CA PRO A 98 -9.05 2.96 -3.63
C PRO A 98 -8.13 4.12 -4.04
N PHE A 99 -6.82 3.88 -4.15
CA PHE A 99 -5.88 4.88 -4.63
C PHE A 99 -6.05 5.16 -6.12
N LEU A 100 -6.24 4.11 -6.94
CA LEU A 100 -6.44 4.27 -8.38
C LEU A 100 -7.74 5.00 -8.71
N GLU A 101 -8.83 4.72 -7.97
CA GLU A 101 -10.11 5.42 -8.12
C GLU A 101 -9.96 6.92 -7.84
N ILE A 102 -9.19 7.30 -6.82
CA ILE A 102 -8.88 8.72 -6.57
C ILE A 102 -8.07 9.30 -7.73
N CYS A 103 -7.04 8.59 -8.23
CA CYS A 103 -6.28 9.06 -9.38
C CYS A 103 -7.17 9.28 -10.62
N GLU A 104 -8.10 8.35 -10.89
CA GLU A 104 -9.04 8.44 -12.01
C GLU A 104 -9.98 9.65 -11.90
N ASN A 105 -10.47 9.96 -10.70
CA ASN A 105 -11.33 11.14 -10.46
C ASN A 105 -10.65 12.49 -10.78
N TYR A 106 -9.32 12.51 -10.86
CA TYR A 106 -8.54 13.71 -11.18
C TYR A 106 -7.75 13.58 -12.49
N ASP A 107 -8.14 12.65 -13.37
CA ASP A 107 -7.46 12.37 -14.64
C ASP A 107 -5.94 12.10 -14.50
N MET A 108 -5.52 11.60 -13.33
CA MET A 108 -4.11 11.36 -13.01
C MET A 108 -3.69 9.96 -13.41
N LYS A 109 -2.73 9.87 -14.33
CA LYS A 109 -2.14 8.59 -14.72
C LYS A 109 -1.34 7.99 -13.56
N ALA A 110 -1.70 6.80 -13.10
CA ALA A 110 -0.97 6.06 -12.07
C ALA A 110 -0.23 4.84 -12.67
N CYS A 111 1.09 4.78 -12.49
CA CYS A 111 1.94 3.71 -13.00
C CYS A 111 2.49 2.85 -11.86
N PHE A 112 2.40 1.52 -11.98
CA PHE A 112 3.03 0.65 -11.00
C PHE A 112 4.56 0.73 -11.13
N CYS A 113 5.29 0.83 -10.01
CA CYS A 113 6.72 1.14 -9.99
C CYS A 113 7.63 0.21 -10.81
N LYS A 114 7.18 -1.01 -11.08
CA LYS A 114 7.92 -1.98 -11.91
C LYS A 114 7.51 -2.00 -13.38
N GLN A 115 6.37 -1.39 -13.75
CA GLN A 115 5.98 -1.24 -15.16
C GLN A 115 6.87 -0.21 -15.86
N ASN A 116 7.24 0.87 -15.18
CA ASN A 116 8.08 1.93 -15.76
C ASN A 116 9.48 1.47 -16.21
N LEU A 117 10.01 0.35 -15.72
CA LEU A 117 11.30 -0.18 -16.19
C LEU A 117 11.22 -0.77 -17.62
N LEU A 118 10.02 -1.10 -18.10
CA LEU A 118 9.81 -1.73 -19.41
C LEU A 118 9.14 -0.78 -20.43
N SER A 119 8.73 0.41 -19.98
CA SER A 119 7.92 1.33 -20.79
C SER A 119 8.49 2.75 -20.87
N THR A 120 9.73 2.97 -20.44
CA THR A 120 10.49 4.18 -20.81
C THR A 120 10.79 4.09 -22.32
N PRO A 121 10.48 5.11 -23.13
CA PRO A 121 10.95 5.19 -24.52
C PRO A 121 12.47 5.12 -24.62
#